data_AF-A0A318CIE6-F1
#
_entry.id   AF-A0A318CIE6-F1
#
_cell.length_a   1.000
_cell.length_b   1.000
_cell.length_c   1.000
_cell.angle_alpha   90.00
_cell.angle_beta   90.00
_cell.angle_gamma   90.00
#
_symmetry.space_group_name_H-M   'P 1'
#
loop_
_entity.id
_entity.type
_entity.pdbx_description
1 polymer ?
#
loop_
_entity_poly.entity_id
_entity_poly.type
_entity_poly.pdbx_seq_one_letter_code
_entity_poly.pdbx_strand_id
1 'polypeptide(L)'
;MLYRVIIIAIIMSFGELGRTAHAVEVAPRITDREIIQGLAEIKGEIRGIKARLDSVDKRFEQVDKRFEQVDKRFDVMQHNMDNRFDSIEKKIDQLVLLMTSMVGAFAAIVAITIGFAIWDRRTAVRPLQAQIWLLENEKVEKMRKVMLAYAEKNKDWAAVLRSFGLL
;
A
#
# COMPACT_ATOMS: atom_id res chain seq x y z
N MET A 1 -6.65 -35.21 116.95
CA MET A 1 -6.45 -35.55 115.52
C MET A 1 -7.10 -34.51 114.59
N LEU A 2 -8.37 -34.15 114.77
CA LEU A 2 -9.09 -33.21 113.88
C LEU A 2 -8.43 -31.83 113.69
N TYR A 3 -7.91 -31.20 114.75
CA TYR A 3 -7.37 -29.83 114.67
C TYR A 3 -6.15 -29.69 113.73
N ARG A 4 -5.31 -30.73 113.65
CA ARG A 4 -4.13 -30.73 112.76
C ARG A 4 -4.53 -30.84 111.28
N VAL A 5 -5.59 -31.57 110.97
CA VAL A 5 -6.08 -31.74 109.59
C VAL A 5 -6.70 -30.44 109.07
N ILE A 6 -7.43 -29.72 109.92
CA ILE A 6 -8.05 -28.43 109.56
C ILE A 6 -6.98 -27.37 109.27
N ILE A 7 -5.91 -27.30 110.06
CA ILE A 7 -4.81 -26.34 109.83
C ILE A 7 -4.10 -26.62 108.51
N ILE A 8 -3.82 -27.90 108.21
CA ILE A 8 -3.15 -28.29 106.97
C ILE A 8 -4.05 -28.00 105.75
N ALA A 9 -5.37 -28.21 105.88
CA ALA A 9 -6.33 -27.86 104.84
C ALA A 9 -6.38 -26.34 104.60
N ILE A 10 -6.38 -25.52 105.66
CA ILE A 10 -6.38 -24.05 105.53
C ILE A 10 -5.08 -23.56 104.88
N ILE A 11 -3.92 -24.12 105.24
CA ILE A 11 -2.63 -23.75 104.65
C ILE A 11 -2.57 -24.13 103.17
N MET A 12 -3.07 -25.32 102.79
CA MET A 12 -3.15 -25.72 101.38
C MET A 12 -4.12 -24.85 100.59
N SER A 13 -5.28 -24.50 101.15
CA SER A 13 -6.24 -23.60 100.50
C SER A 13 -5.71 -22.16 100.35
N PHE A 14 -4.90 -21.67 101.29
CA PHE A 14 -4.25 -20.36 101.19
C PHE A 14 -3.05 -20.37 100.22
N GLY A 15 -2.38 -21.51 100.07
CA GLY A 15 -1.26 -21.69 99.14
C GLY A 15 -1.65 -21.56 97.66
N GLU A 16 -2.89 -21.91 97.30
CA GLU A 16 -3.37 -21.83 95.92
C GLU A 16 -3.86 -20.43 95.51
N LEU A 17 -4.18 -19.55 96.47
CA LEU A 17 -4.59 -18.16 96.19
C LEU A 17 -3.42 -17.25 95.76
N GLY A 18 -2.16 -17.70 95.90
CA GLY A 18 -0.97 -16.94 95.48
C GLY A 18 -0.58 -17.09 94.01
N ARG A 19 -1.23 -17.99 93.24
CA ARG A 19 -0.76 -18.39 91.90
C ARG A 19 -1.39 -17.64 90.72
N THR A 20 -2.38 -16.77 90.93
CA THR A 20 -3.12 -16.14 89.82
C THR A 20 -2.73 -14.70 89.52
N ALA A 21 -1.64 -14.17 90.09
CA ALA A 21 -1.23 -12.76 89.91
C ALA A 21 -0.19 -12.52 88.79
N HIS A 22 0.18 -13.55 87.99
CA HIS A 22 1.21 -13.44 86.97
C HIS A 22 0.65 -13.76 85.57
N ALA A 23 -0.18 -12.89 85.01
CA ALA A 23 -0.56 -12.98 83.60
C ALA A 23 -0.95 -11.61 83.02
N VAL A 24 -0.07 -10.61 83.19
CA VAL A 24 -0.01 -9.45 82.29
C VAL A 24 1.46 -9.30 81.92
N GLU A 25 1.86 -9.88 80.78
CA GLU A 25 3.19 -9.63 80.22
C GLU A 25 3.21 -8.20 79.68
N VAL A 26 3.94 -7.33 80.38
CA VAL A 26 4.25 -5.98 79.90
C VAL A 26 5.07 -6.15 78.63
N ALA A 27 4.57 -5.65 77.50
CA ALA A 27 5.29 -5.68 76.23
C ALA A 27 6.71 -5.09 76.40
N PRO A 28 7.73 -5.65 75.72
CA PRO A 28 9.11 -5.19 75.87
C PRO A 28 9.20 -3.67 75.65
N ARG A 29 9.83 -2.95 76.59
CA ARG A 29 10.09 -1.51 76.41
C ARG A 29 11.19 -1.36 75.36
N ILE A 30 10.85 -0.77 74.22
CA ILE A 30 11.83 -0.29 73.23
C ILE A 30 12.71 0.75 73.91
N THR A 31 14.02 0.57 73.81
CA THR A 31 15.02 1.47 74.38
C THR A 31 15.39 2.58 73.38
N ASP A 32 15.77 3.75 73.88
CA ASP A 32 16.22 4.88 73.03
C ASP A 32 17.36 4.48 72.09
N ARG A 33 18.19 3.50 72.50
CA ARG A 33 19.27 2.95 71.68
C ARG A 33 18.76 2.22 70.43
N GLU A 34 17.71 1.43 70.55
CA GLU A 34 17.09 0.71 69.42
C GLU A 34 16.45 1.70 68.44
N ILE A 35 15.84 2.77 68.96
CA ILE A 35 15.28 3.85 68.14
C ILE A 35 16.40 4.57 67.35
N ILE A 36 17.51 4.93 68.02
CA ILE A 36 18.64 5.61 67.37
C ILE A 36 19.26 4.71 66.29
N GLN A 37 19.39 3.40 66.54
CA GLN A 37 19.93 2.46 65.57
C GLN A 37 19.01 2.32 64.35
N GLY A 38 17.70 2.16 64.55
CA GLY A 38 16.72 2.10 63.46
C GLY A 38 16.70 3.39 62.63
N LEU A 39 16.80 4.55 63.27
CA LEU A 39 16.91 5.85 62.57
C LEU A 39 18.20 5.97 61.76
N ALA A 40 19.31 5.45 62.28
CA ALA A 40 20.59 5.45 61.57
C ALA A 40 20.55 4.56 60.32
N GLU A 41 19.92 3.39 60.43
CA GLU A 41 19.73 2.45 59.32
C GLU A 41 18.82 3.04 58.23
N ILE A 42 17.66 3.58 58.61
CA ILE A 42 16.73 4.28 57.70
C ILE A 42 17.43 5.45 57.00
N LYS A 43 18.25 6.23 57.70
CA LYS A 43 19.02 7.33 57.10
C LYS A 43 20.03 6.81 56.07
N GLY A 44 20.63 5.65 56.31
CA GLY A 44 21.49 4.96 55.37
C GLY A 44 20.74 4.52 54.11
N GLU A 45 19.59 3.88 54.28
CA GLU A 45 18.71 3.46 53.18
C GLU A 45 18.24 4.63 52.33
N ILE A 46 17.80 5.73 52.95
CA ILE A 46 17.37 6.95 52.25
C ILE A 46 18.51 7.53 51.40
N ARG A 47 19.75 7.52 51.90
CA ARG A 47 20.92 7.95 51.11
C ARG A 47 21.16 7.02 49.92
N GLY A 48 21.04 5.70 50.13
CA GLY A 48 21.14 4.71 49.06
C GLY A 48 20.08 4.90 47.98
N ILE A 49 18.83 5.16 48.38
CA ILE A 49 17.71 5.45 47.48
C ILE A 49 17.98 6.74 46.70
N LYS A 50 18.44 7.81 47.36
CA LYS A 50 18.76 9.08 46.70
C LYS A 50 19.84 8.90 45.62
N ALA A 51 20.91 8.19 45.92
CA ALA A 51 21.96 7.90 44.93
C ALA A 51 21.45 7.09 43.73
N ARG A 52 20.52 6.16 43.96
CA ARG A 52 19.87 5.40 42.87
C ARG A 52 18.97 6.31 42.02
N LEU A 53 18.20 7.21 42.64
CA LEU A 53 17.37 8.18 41.91
C LEU A 53 18.24 9.12 41.06
N ASP A 54 19.32 9.67 41.61
CA ASP A 54 20.24 10.51 40.84
C ASP A 54 20.86 9.75 39.65
N SER A 55 21.13 8.45 39.81
CA SER A 55 21.59 7.60 38.70
C SER A 55 20.50 7.31 37.67
N VAL A 56 19.23 7.25 38.09
CA VAL A 56 18.09 7.06 37.19
C VAL A 56 17.86 8.33 36.37
N ASP A 57 17.91 9.52 36.99
CA ASP A 57 17.76 10.80 36.30
C ASP A 57 18.81 10.97 35.19
N LYS A 58 20.09 10.67 35.50
CA LYS A 58 21.16 10.70 34.48
C LYS A 58 20.91 9.75 33.30
N ARG A 59 20.30 8.59 33.55
CA ARG A 59 19.95 7.64 32.49
C ARG A 59 18.78 8.16 31.65
N PHE A 60 17.80 8.81 32.27
CA PHE A 60 16.71 9.45 31.55
C PHE A 60 17.19 10.59 30.66
N GLU A 61 18.09 11.46 31.15
CA GLU A 61 18.70 12.51 30.32
C GLU A 61 19.44 11.94 29.08
N GLN A 62 20.09 10.78 29.22
CA GLN A 62 20.72 10.10 28.09
C GLN A 62 19.70 9.52 27.11
N VAL A 63 18.57 9.02 27.62
CA VAL A 63 17.48 8.52 26.80
C VAL A 63 16.87 9.67 25.99
N ASP A 64 16.60 10.81 26.61
CA ASP A 64 16.05 12.00 25.95
C ASP A 64 16.98 12.47 24.81
N LYS A 65 18.28 12.57 25.06
CA LYS A 65 19.27 12.91 24.01
C LYS A 65 19.27 11.92 22.85
N ARG A 66 19.06 10.64 23.11
CA ARG A 66 18.97 9.63 22.04
C ARG A 66 17.67 9.76 21.25
N PHE A 67 16.57 10.08 21.90
CA PHE A 67 15.30 10.35 21.22
C PHE A 67 15.41 11.58 20.33
N GLU A 68 15.99 12.69 20.80
CA GLU A 68 16.23 13.88 19.97
C GLU A 68 17.09 13.56 18.72
N GLN A 69 18.09 12.68 18.86
CA GLN A 69 18.90 12.24 17.72
C GLN A 69 18.11 11.37 16.74
N VAL A 70 17.20 10.54 17.24
CA VAL A 70 16.32 9.71 16.43
C VAL A 70 15.35 10.60 15.65
N ASP A 71 14.72 11.58 16.30
CA ASP A 71 13.81 12.53 15.65
C ASP A 71 14.51 13.28 14.52
N LYS A 72 15.71 13.82 14.75
CA LYS A 72 16.51 14.47 13.68
C LYS A 72 16.82 13.54 12.52
N ARG A 73 17.08 12.25 12.77
CA ARG A 73 17.32 11.27 11.69
C ARG A 73 16.05 10.98 10.91
N PHE A 74 14.90 10.92 11.58
CA PHE A 74 13.61 10.76 10.93
C PHE A 74 13.28 11.98 10.06
N ASP A 75 13.47 13.20 10.56
CA ASP A 75 13.26 14.43 9.77
C ASP A 75 14.13 14.45 8.50
N VAL A 76 15.42 14.13 8.64
CA VAL A 76 16.33 14.04 7.49
C VAL A 76 15.90 12.95 6.52
N MET A 77 15.49 11.79 7.02
CA MET A 77 15.01 10.68 6.19
C MET A 77 13.75 11.07 5.41
N GLN A 78 12.80 11.74 6.08
CA GLN A 78 11.56 12.23 5.46
C GLN A 78 11.86 13.22 4.35
N HIS A 79 12.68 14.24 4.61
CA HIS A 79 13.10 15.19 3.60
C HIS A 79 13.81 14.53 2.40
N ASN A 80 14.64 13.53 2.64
CA ASN A 80 15.31 12.80 1.56
C ASN A 80 14.32 11.96 0.75
N MET A 81 13.31 11.37 1.39
CA MET A 81 12.25 10.64 0.71
C MET A 81 11.44 11.58 -0.17
N ASP A 82 10.99 12.72 0.35
CA ASP A 82 10.21 13.72 -0.40
C ASP A 82 10.97 14.19 -1.64
N ASN A 83 12.25 14.57 -1.49
CA ASN A 83 13.09 14.99 -2.63
C ASN A 83 13.25 13.89 -3.70
N ARG A 84 13.34 12.61 -3.27
CA ARG A 84 13.42 11.47 -4.19
C ARG A 84 12.09 11.22 -4.89
N PHE A 85 10.97 11.36 -4.19
CA PHE A 85 9.64 11.23 -4.79
C PHE A 85 9.39 12.32 -5.83
N ASP A 86 9.69 13.59 -5.53
CA ASP A 86 9.58 14.70 -6.50
C ASP A 86 10.44 14.45 -7.75
N SER A 87 11.64 13.88 -7.56
CA SER A 87 12.52 13.53 -8.67
C SER A 87 11.98 12.39 -9.52
N ILE A 88 11.29 11.43 -8.90
CA ILE A 88 10.63 10.31 -9.59
C ILE A 88 9.41 10.81 -10.35
N GLU A 89 8.58 11.66 -9.74
CA GLU A 89 7.39 12.25 -10.36
C GLU A 89 7.76 12.98 -11.66
N LYS A 90 8.79 13.84 -11.62
CA LYS A 90 9.31 14.53 -12.82
C LYS A 90 9.78 13.56 -13.91
N LYS A 91 10.42 12.46 -13.55
CA LYS A 91 10.87 11.44 -14.52
C LYS A 91 9.68 10.70 -15.13
N ILE A 92 8.67 10.40 -14.33
CA ILE A 92 7.44 9.75 -14.81
C ILE A 92 6.72 10.69 -15.78
N ASP A 93 6.56 11.97 -15.45
CA ASP A 93 5.95 12.96 -16.34
C ASP A 93 6.68 13.06 -17.69
N GLN A 94 8.01 13.07 -17.66
CA GLN A 94 8.83 13.06 -18.88
C GLN A 94 8.62 11.79 -19.72
N LEU A 95 8.56 10.62 -19.07
CA LEU A 95 8.30 9.35 -19.76
C LEU A 95 6.89 9.30 -20.35
N VAL A 96 5.88 9.77 -19.61
CA VAL A 96 4.49 9.85 -20.07
C VAL A 96 4.37 10.81 -21.25
N LEU A 97 5.04 11.96 -21.20
CA LEU A 97 5.07 12.92 -22.30
C LEU A 97 5.72 12.32 -23.57
N LEU A 98 6.84 11.63 -23.42
CA LEU A 98 7.50 10.93 -24.53
C LEU A 98 6.59 9.85 -25.12
N MET A 99 5.97 9.01 -24.29
CA MET A 99 5.03 7.97 -24.74
C MET A 99 3.82 8.55 -25.45
N THR A 100 3.23 9.62 -24.90
CA THR A 100 2.06 10.29 -25.50
C THR A 100 2.42 10.93 -26.83
N SER A 101 3.57 11.58 -26.95
CA SER A 101 4.03 12.17 -28.21
C SER A 101 4.35 11.12 -29.28
N MET A 102 4.93 9.97 -28.90
CA MET A 102 5.13 8.85 -29.83
C MET A 102 3.81 8.30 -30.34
N VAL A 103 2.85 8.02 -29.45
CA VAL A 103 1.51 7.54 -29.84
C VAL A 103 0.81 8.56 -30.72
N GLY A 104 0.90 9.86 -30.39
CA GLY A 104 0.37 10.95 -31.19
C GLY A 104 1.00 11.01 -32.59
N ALA A 105 2.31 10.86 -32.70
CA ALA A 105 3.02 10.85 -33.99
C ALA A 105 2.61 9.65 -34.85
N PHE A 106 2.54 8.45 -34.25
CA PHE A 106 2.06 7.25 -34.95
C PHE A 106 0.61 7.41 -35.42
N ALA A 107 -0.27 7.91 -34.56
CA ALA A 107 -1.67 8.16 -34.91
C ALA A 107 -1.79 9.17 -36.06
N ALA A 108 -0.97 10.23 -36.08
CA ALA A 108 -0.93 11.21 -37.16
C ALA A 108 -0.49 10.59 -38.49
N ILE A 109 0.56 9.77 -38.50
CA ILE A 109 1.02 9.06 -39.70
C ILE A 109 -0.09 8.15 -40.23
N VAL A 110 -0.72 7.36 -39.35
CA VAL A 110 -1.82 6.46 -39.74
C VAL A 110 -2.99 7.25 -40.34
N ALA A 111 -3.37 8.37 -39.72
CA ALA A 111 -4.43 9.24 -40.23
C ALA A 111 -4.08 9.81 -41.61
N ILE A 112 -2.82 10.22 -41.84
CA ILE A 112 -2.34 10.68 -43.14
C ILE A 112 -2.41 9.55 -44.19
N THR A 113 -1.90 8.36 -43.86
CA THR A 113 -1.90 7.22 -44.79
C THR A 113 -3.32 6.79 -45.18
N ILE A 114 -4.23 6.69 -44.21
CA ILE A 114 -5.64 6.35 -44.46
C ILE A 114 -6.30 7.46 -45.28
N GLY A 115 -6.08 8.73 -44.92
CA GLY A 115 -6.62 9.88 -45.64
C GLY A 115 -6.16 9.91 -47.11
N PHE A 116 -4.86 9.68 -47.35
CA PHE A 116 -4.30 9.60 -48.69
C PHE A 116 -4.89 8.43 -49.49
N ALA A 117 -5.01 7.24 -48.88
CA ALA A 117 -5.59 6.08 -49.56
C ALA A 117 -7.06 6.31 -49.98
N ILE A 118 -7.84 6.99 -49.15
CA ILE A 118 -9.22 7.35 -49.48
C ILE A 118 -9.27 8.38 -50.63
N TRP A 119 -8.37 9.36 -50.62
CA TRP A 119 -8.30 10.40 -51.64
C TRP A 119 -7.83 9.87 -53.01
N ASP A 120 -6.78 9.04 -53.02
CA ASP A 120 -6.21 8.43 -54.22
C ASP A 120 -7.22 7.52 -54.93
N ARG A 121 -7.89 6.63 -54.18
CA ARG A 121 -8.93 5.75 -54.72
C ARG A 121 -10.05 6.53 -55.42
N ARG A 122 -10.44 7.69 -54.89
CA ARG A 122 -11.47 8.53 -55.49
C ARG A 122 -11.02 9.21 -56.78
N THR A 123 -9.73 9.48 -56.92
CA THR A 123 -9.15 10.26 -58.03
C THR A 123 -8.70 9.34 -59.17
N ALA A 124 -8.03 8.23 -58.87
CA ALA A 124 -7.47 7.31 -59.87
C ALA A 124 -8.51 6.48 -60.62
N VAL A 125 -9.65 6.14 -60.00
CA VAL A 125 -10.67 5.24 -60.62
C VAL A 125 -11.48 5.95 -61.71
N ARG A 126 -11.59 7.29 -61.67
CA ARG A 126 -12.39 8.07 -62.63
C ARG A 126 -11.92 7.91 -64.09
N PRO A 127 -10.63 8.10 -64.43
CA PRO A 127 -10.17 7.91 -65.81
C PRO A 127 -10.19 6.43 -66.25
N LEU A 128 -9.95 5.49 -65.32
CA LEU A 128 -10.02 4.05 -65.59
C LEU A 128 -11.43 3.62 -66.03
N GLN A 129 -12.47 4.13 -65.38
CA GLN A 129 -13.85 3.85 -65.79
C GLN A 129 -14.16 4.38 -67.20
N ALA A 130 -13.66 5.56 -67.55
CA ALA A 130 -13.84 6.12 -68.88
C ALA A 130 -13.18 5.26 -69.97
N GLN A 131 -11.96 4.77 -69.72
CA GLN A 131 -11.27 3.88 -70.67
C GLN A 131 -11.94 2.50 -70.78
N ILE A 132 -12.37 1.92 -69.66
CA ILE A 132 -13.08 0.63 -69.65
C ILE A 132 -14.37 0.75 -70.48
N TRP A 133 -15.14 1.82 -70.29
CA TRP A 133 -16.38 2.06 -71.04
C TRP A 133 -16.14 2.17 -72.56
N LEU A 134 -15.08 2.87 -72.98
CA LEU A 134 -14.73 2.99 -74.40
C LEU A 134 -14.29 1.65 -75.00
N LEU A 135 -13.44 0.90 -74.32
CA LEU A 135 -12.96 -0.40 -74.78
C LEU A 135 -14.08 -1.44 -74.82
N GLU A 136 -15.00 -1.41 -73.85
CA GLU A 136 -16.16 -2.27 -73.84
C GLU A 136 -17.08 -1.96 -75.02
N ASN A 137 -17.39 -0.69 -75.27
CA ASN A 137 -18.21 -0.28 -76.41
C ASN A 137 -17.56 -0.60 -77.76
N GLU A 138 -16.25 -0.37 -77.90
CA GLU A 138 -15.53 -0.70 -79.14
C GLU A 138 -15.53 -2.21 -79.40
N LYS A 139 -15.30 -3.03 -78.36
CA LYS A 139 -15.34 -4.49 -78.46
C LYS A 139 -16.75 -4.99 -78.80
N VAL A 140 -17.77 -4.46 -78.13
CA VAL A 140 -19.18 -4.79 -78.40
C VAL A 140 -19.55 -4.45 -79.83
N GLU A 141 -19.16 -3.27 -80.32
CA GLU A 141 -19.49 -2.82 -81.67
C GLU A 141 -18.74 -3.62 -82.75
N LYS A 142 -17.46 -3.96 -82.52
CA LYS A 142 -16.70 -4.83 -83.42
C LYS A 142 -17.30 -6.24 -83.46
N MET A 143 -17.69 -6.78 -82.30
CA MET A 143 -18.36 -8.08 -82.21
C MET A 143 -19.69 -8.06 -82.97
N ARG A 144 -20.51 -7.01 -82.79
CA ARG A 144 -21.77 -6.82 -83.51
C ARG A 144 -21.59 -6.84 -85.01
N LYS A 145 -20.58 -6.12 -85.53
CA LYS A 145 -20.26 -6.09 -86.97
C LYS A 145 -19.86 -7.47 -87.50
N VAL A 146 -19.05 -8.22 -86.76
CA VAL A 146 -18.66 -9.59 -87.15
C VAL A 146 -19.88 -10.51 -87.20
N MET A 147 -20.77 -10.42 -86.21
CA MET A 147 -22.00 -11.21 -86.17
C MET A 147 -22.91 -10.89 -87.36
N LEU A 148 -23.10 -9.60 -87.69
CA LEU A 148 -23.91 -9.19 -88.85
C LEU A 148 -23.31 -9.63 -90.18
N ALA A 149 -21.98 -9.50 -90.37
CA ALA A 149 -21.30 -9.95 -91.58
C ALA A 149 -21.38 -11.48 -91.76
N TYR A 150 -21.43 -12.23 -90.65
CA TYR A 150 -21.60 -13.68 -90.69
C TYR A 150 -23.05 -14.10 -91.00
N ALA A 151 -24.03 -13.35 -90.49
CA ALA A 151 -25.45 -13.56 -90.80
C ALA A 151 -25.82 -13.29 -92.25
N GLU A 152 -25.13 -12.38 -92.94
CA GLU A 152 -25.33 -12.16 -94.38
C GLU A 152 -24.96 -13.40 -95.22
N LYS A 153 -24.00 -14.21 -94.75
CA LYS A 153 -23.55 -15.42 -95.45
C LYS A 153 -24.27 -16.71 -95.03
N ASN A 154 -25.01 -16.70 -93.92
CA ASN A 154 -25.64 -17.91 -93.36
C ASN A 154 -27.08 -17.63 -92.87
N LYS A 155 -28.07 -18.30 -93.49
CA LYS A 155 -29.51 -18.12 -93.23
C LYS A 155 -29.91 -18.51 -91.79
N ASP A 156 -29.27 -19.53 -91.22
CA ASP A 156 -29.59 -19.99 -89.86
C ASP A 156 -29.08 -18.98 -88.82
N TRP A 157 -27.92 -18.35 -89.07
CA TRP A 157 -27.39 -17.30 -88.20
C TRP A 157 -28.19 -15.99 -88.25
N ALA A 158 -28.74 -15.64 -89.40
CA ALA A 158 -29.64 -14.49 -89.52
C ALA A 158 -30.92 -14.66 -88.68
N ALA A 159 -31.44 -15.89 -88.56
CA ALA A 159 -32.60 -16.19 -87.71
C ALA A 159 -32.28 -16.00 -86.22
N VAL A 160 -31.09 -16.43 -85.78
CA VAL A 160 -30.63 -16.25 -84.40
C VAL A 160 -30.48 -14.76 -84.07
N LEU A 161 -29.84 -13.96 -84.92
CA LEU A 161 -29.72 -12.52 -84.66
C LEU A 161 -31.07 -11.78 -84.64
N ARG A 162 -32.04 -12.19 -85.47
CA ARG A 162 -33.41 -11.67 -85.41
C ARG A 162 -34.12 -11.98 -84.09
N SER A 163 -33.90 -13.17 -83.53
CA SER A 163 -34.49 -13.53 -82.22
C SER A 163 -33.96 -12.68 -81.05
N PHE A 164 -32.74 -12.15 -81.18
CA PHE A 164 -32.14 -11.23 -80.20
C PHE A 164 -32.38 -9.74 -80.53
N GLY A 165 -33.14 -9.42 -81.56
CA GLY A 165 -33.45 -8.03 -81.96
C GLY A 165 -32.23 -7.24 -82.47
N LEU A 166 -31.19 -7.93 -82.95
CA LEU A 166 -29.92 -7.33 -83.40
C LEU A 166 -29.91 -7.01 -84.91
N LEU A 167 -31.01 -7.31 -85.62
CA LEU A 167 -31.15 -7.29 -87.08
C LEU A 167 -32.51 -6.72 -87.48
#